data_AF-A0A3P6TKE1-F1
#
_entry.id   AF-A0A3P6TKE1-F1
#
_cell.length_a   1.000
_cell.length_b   1.000
_cell.length_c   1.000
_cell.angle_alpha   90.00
_cell.angle_beta   90.00
_cell.angle_gamma   90.00
#
_symmetry.space_group_name_H-M   'P 1'
#
loop_
_entity.id
_entity.type
_entity.pdbx_description
1 polymer ?
#
loop_
_entity_poly.entity_id
_entity_poly.type
_entity_poly.pdbx_seq_one_letter_code
_entity_poly.pdbx_strand_id
1 'polypeptide(L)'
;MVGDLKNGRTVHSLAKLLCVYKDITLHYVSPVPELRMPDSVIDYVEKKAGFTQIVKKEAFQKIFTSLPEGIQNVDVIYVTRIQKERFEREV
;
A
#
# COMPACT_ATOMS: atom_id res chain seq x y z
N MET A 1 1.28 -4.39 -2.33
CA MET A 1 0.83 -3.41 -3.33
C MET A 1 2.05 -2.67 -3.86
N VAL A 2 2.29 -2.69 -5.17
CA VAL A 2 3.54 -2.23 -5.78
C VAL A 2 3.25 -1.23 -6.89
N GLY A 3 3.97 -0.10 -6.95
CA GLY A 3 3.98 0.81 -8.11
C GLY A 3 3.59 2.25 -7.77
N ASP A 4 2.79 2.87 -8.63
CA ASP A 4 2.17 4.17 -8.37
C ASP A 4 0.99 3.98 -7.40
N LEU A 5 1.24 4.29 -6.12
CA LEU A 5 0.24 4.21 -5.05
C LEU A 5 -0.41 5.57 -4.79
N LYS A 6 0.21 6.68 -5.22
CA LYS A 6 -0.36 8.02 -5.04
C LYS A 6 -1.60 8.23 -5.88
N ASN A 7 -1.56 7.82 -7.15
CA ASN A 7 -2.58 8.14 -8.14
C ASN A 7 -3.46 6.94 -8.53
N GLY A 8 -3.11 5.74 -8.05
CA GLY A 8 -3.83 4.52 -8.39
C GLY A 8 -5.19 4.42 -7.69
N ARG A 9 -6.26 4.93 -8.31
CA ARG A 9 -7.62 4.85 -7.76
C ARG A 9 -8.05 3.42 -7.39
N THR A 10 -7.68 2.43 -8.20
CA THR A 10 -8.01 1.02 -7.94
C THR A 10 -7.26 0.48 -6.73
N VAL A 11 -5.99 0.85 -6.53
CA VAL A 11 -5.19 0.40 -5.38
C VAL A 11 -5.70 1.04 -4.09
N HIS A 12 -6.20 2.28 -4.13
CA HIS A 12 -6.87 2.91 -3.00
C HIS A 12 -8.14 2.16 -2.60
N SER A 13 -9.02 1.88 -3.58
CA SER A 13 -10.26 1.14 -3.32
C SER A 13 -9.98 -0.26 -2.77
N LEU A 14 -8.97 -0.94 -3.32
CA LEU A 14 -8.57 -2.27 -2.84
C LEU A 14 -8.05 -2.20 -1.40
N ALA A 15 -7.21 -1.23 -1.04
CA ALA A 15 -6.69 -1.09 0.32
C ALA A 15 -7.81 -0.86 1.34
N LYS A 16 -8.78 0.01 1.00
CA LYS A 16 -9.96 0.28 1.82
C LYS A 16 -10.91 -0.90 1.94
N LEU A 17 -11.00 -1.76 0.92
CA LEU A 17 -11.77 -2.99 1.00
C LEU A 17 -11.08 -4.04 1.87
N LEU A 18 -9.78 -4.24 1.68
CA LEU A 18 -9.04 -5.27 2.41
C LEU A 18 -8.95 -4.97 3.92
N CYS A 19 -9.00 -3.69 4.32
CA CYS A 19 -8.94 -3.32 5.75
C CYS A 19 -10.13 -3.78 6.59
N VAL A 20 -11.25 -4.18 5.97
CA VAL A 20 -12.40 -4.73 6.73
C VAL A 20 -12.32 -6.23 6.96
N TYR A 21 -11.30 -6.91 6.43
CA TYR A 21 -11.05 -8.33 6.64
C TYR A 21 -9.99 -8.55 7.72
N LYS A 22 -10.06 -9.71 8.37
CA LYS A 22 -9.12 -10.11 9.42
C LYS A 22 -7.87 -10.74 8.82
N ASP A 23 -6.76 -10.66 9.57
CA ASP A 23 -5.50 -11.33 9.26
C ASP A 23 -4.89 -10.95 7.91
N ILE A 24 -5.14 -9.73 7.44
CA ILE A 24 -4.47 -9.15 6.28
C ILE A 24 -3.36 -8.21 6.76
N THR A 25 -2.23 -8.20 6.06
CA THR A 25 -1.19 -7.17 6.20
C THR A 25 -0.96 -6.53 4.84
N LEU A 26 -0.98 -5.19 4.80
CA LEU A 26 -0.77 -4.43 3.58
C LEU A 26 0.67 -3.94 3.51
N HIS A 27 1.42 -4.42 2.52
CA HIS A 27 2.73 -3.87 2.16
C HIS A 27 2.53 -2.83 1.05
N TYR A 28 2.94 -1.58 1.29
CA TYR A 28 2.96 -0.51 0.30
C TYR A 28 4.39 -0.33 -0.20
N VAL A 29 4.61 -0.66 -1.47
CA VAL A 29 5.92 -0.60 -2.11
C VAL A 29 5.86 0.40 -3.25
N SER A 30 6.56 1.52 -3.11
CA SER A 30 6.65 2.55 -4.15
C SER A 30 8.12 2.90 -4.38
N PRO A 31 8.58 3.01 -5.64
CA PRO A 31 10.01 3.19 -5.94
C PRO A 31 10.55 4.56 -5.52
N VAL A 32 9.67 5.57 -5.45
CA VAL A 32 10.04 6.95 -5.07
C VAL A 32 8.99 7.54 -4.12
N PRO A 33 9.37 8.49 -3.24
CA PRO A 33 8.45 9.11 -2.28
C PRO A 33 7.19 9.72 -2.90
N GLU A 34 7.31 10.28 -4.11
CA GLU A 34 6.22 10.94 -4.85
C GLU A 34 5.13 9.96 -5.27
N LEU A 35 5.39 8.65 -5.26
CA LEU A 35 4.45 7.60 -5.61
C LEU A 35 3.87 6.87 -4.40
N ARG A 36 4.17 7.30 -3.17
CA ARG A 36 3.66 6.67 -1.94
C ARG A 36 2.14 6.74 -1.82
N MET A 37 1.59 5.80 -1.06
CA MET A 37 0.17 5.81 -0.70
C MET A 37 -0.14 7.12 0.04
N PRO A 38 -1.21 7.86 -0.32
CA PRO A 38 -1.55 9.09 0.39
C PRO A 38 -1.91 8.82 1.85
N ASP A 39 -1.51 9.73 2.75
CA ASP A 39 -1.76 9.61 4.19
C ASP A 39 -3.25 9.44 4.49
N SER A 40 -4.13 10.11 3.74
CA SER A 40 -5.58 9.96 3.88
C SER A 40 -6.10 8.54 3.66
N VAL A 41 -5.41 7.74 2.83
CA VAL A 41 -5.74 6.31 2.63
C VAL A 41 -5.16 5.48 3.76
N ILE A 42 -3.90 5.73 4.15
CA ILE A 42 -3.23 5.04 5.27
C ILE A 42 -4.03 5.23 6.57
N ASP A 43 -4.42 6.46 6.89
CA ASP A 43 -5.18 6.81 8.09
C ASP A 43 -6.58 6.17 8.09
N TYR A 44 -7.25 6.16 6.93
CA TYR A 44 -8.54 5.49 6.79
C TYR A 44 -8.41 4.00 7.10
N VAL A 45 -7.40 3.37 6.51
CA VAL A 45 -7.13 1.94 6.65
C VAL A 45 -6.76 1.61 8.11
N GLU A 46 -5.88 2.38 8.74
CA GLU A 46 -5.47 2.21 10.13
C GLU A 46 -6.68 2.27 11.07
N LYS A 47 -7.50 3.32 10.90
CA LYS A 47 -8.71 3.53 11.70
C LYS A 47 -9.70 2.38 11.54
N LYS A 48 -9.88 1.86 10.33
CA LYS A 48 -10.86 0.79 10.05
C LYS A 48 -10.35 -0.60 10.46
N ALA A 49 -9.07 -0.89 10.21
CA ALA A 49 -8.44 -2.14 10.59
C ALA A 49 -8.38 -2.31 12.11
N GLY A 50 -8.23 -1.22 12.88
CA GLY A 50 -8.29 -1.27 14.34
C GLY A 50 -9.61 -1.82 14.90
N PHE A 51 -10.72 -1.76 14.15
CA PHE A 51 -11.99 -2.37 14.55
C PHE A 51 -12.08 -3.87 14.21
N THR A 52 -11.30 -4.35 13.24
CA THR A 52 -11.37 -5.73 12.72
C THR A 52 -10.25 -6.60 13.27
N GLN A 53 -9.10 -6.02 13.59
CA GLN A 53 -7.90 -6.69 14.10
C GLN A 53 -7.78 -6.52 15.62
N ILE A 54 -8.56 -7.29 16.37
CA ILE A 54 -8.55 -7.24 17.86
C ILE A 54 -7.38 -8.05 18.46
N VAL A 55 -6.68 -8.88 17.68
CA VAL A 55 -5.88 -9.99 18.23
C VAL A 55 -4.38 -9.94 17.90
N LYS A 56 -3.91 -9.14 16.93
CA LYS A 56 -2.48 -9.09 16.54
C LYS A 56 -1.91 -7.69 16.75
N LYS A 57 -0.80 -7.62 17.52
CA LYS A 57 0.01 -6.42 17.77
C LYS A 57 0.94 -6.05 16.60
N GLU A 58 1.00 -6.87 15.56
CA GLU A 58 1.85 -6.60 14.39
C GLU A 58 1.23 -5.50 13.53
N ALA A 59 2.07 -4.63 12.97
CA ALA A 59 1.60 -3.51 12.17
C ALA A 59 0.78 -4.00 10.96
N PHE A 60 -0.48 -3.56 10.87
CA PHE A 60 -1.40 -3.86 9.76
C PHE A 60 -0.86 -3.34 8.41
N GLN A 61 -0.09 -2.25 8.46
CA GLN A 61 0.47 -1.57 7.30
C GLN A 61 2.00 -1.50 7.41
N LYS A 62 2.69 -1.77 6.31
CA LYS A 62 4.15 -1.62 6.20
C LYS A 62 4.48 -0.87 4.92
N ILE A 63 5.44 0.05 5.00
CA ILE A 63 5.87 0.89 3.87
C ILE A 63 7.30 0.51 3.51
N PHE A 64 7.54 0.29 2.22
CA PHE A 64 8.84 -0.08 1.69
C PHE A 64 9.19 0.78 0.47
N THR A 65 10.48 1.08 0.31
CA THR A 65 11.05 1.70 -0.89
C THR A 65 11.73 0.68 -1.79
N SER A 66 12.14 -0.46 -1.23
CA SER A 66 12.79 -1.57 -1.93
C SER A 66 11.77 -2.63 -2.31
N LEU A 67 11.76 -3.03 -3.59
CA LEU A 67 10.90 -4.11 -4.06
C LEU A 67 11.25 -5.46 -3.41
N PRO A 68 12.52 -5.91 -3.39
CA PRO A 68 12.90 -7.17 -2.72
C PRO A 68 12.46 -7.25 -1.26
N GLU A 69 12.62 -6.17 -0.49
CA GLU A 69 12.19 -6.13 0.91
C GLU A 69 10.67 -6.15 1.05
N GLY A 70 9.98 -5.36 0.22
CA GLY A 70 8.53 -5.20 0.31
C GLY A 70 7.72 -6.41 -0.15
N ILE A 71 8.31 -7.32 -0.93
CA ILE A 71 7.65 -8.57 -1.37
C ILE A 71 8.09 -9.79 -0.55
N GLN A 72 8.94 -9.63 0.45
CA GLN A 72 9.35 -10.75 1.28
C GLN A 72 8.15 -11.24 2.12
N ASN A 73 7.87 -12.54 2.06
CA ASN A 73 6.77 -13.21 2.78
C ASN A 73 5.37 -12.66 2.44
N VAL A 74 5.11 -12.27 1.19
CA VAL A 74 3.77 -11.85 0.74
C VAL A 74 3.09 -12.96 -0.08
N ASP A 75 1.80 -13.18 0.15
CA ASP A 75 1.01 -14.16 -0.60
C ASP A 75 0.58 -13.65 -1.99
N VAL A 76 0.35 -12.33 -2.10
CA VAL A 76 -0.17 -11.69 -3.32
C VAL A 76 0.55 -10.39 -3.62
N ILE A 77 1.03 -10.25 -4.86
CA ILE A 77 1.64 -9.01 -5.37
C ILE A 77 0.66 -8.33 -6.33
N TYR A 78 -0.02 -7.29 -5.83
CA TYR A 78 -0.85 -6.40 -6.66
C TYR A 78 0.01 -5.26 -7.23
N VAL A 79 0.24 -5.27 -8.54
CA VAL A 79 1.11 -4.30 -9.25
C VAL A 79 0.26 -3.25 -9.97
N THR A 80 0.61 -1.98 -9.81
CA THR A 80 0.03 -0.86 -10.56
C THR A 80 0.99 -0.37 -11.64
N ARG A 81 0.43 0.18 -12.72
CA ARG A 81 1.23 0.82 -13.77
C ARG A 81 1.82 2.14 -13.27
N ILE A 82 3.11 2.32 -13.49
CA ILE A 82 3.78 3.61 -13.34
C ILE A 82 3.75 4.30 -14.70
N GLN A 83 3.18 5.51 -14.75
CA GLN A 83 3.03 6.24 -16.01
C GLN A 83 4.15 7.28 -16.15
N LYS A 84 4.82 7.31 -17.31
CA LYS A 84 6.00 8.16 -17.54
C LYS A 84 5.70 9.64 -17.40
N GLU A 85 4.50 10.06 -17.79
CA GLU A 85 4.03 11.45 -17.69
C GLU A 85 3.91 11.97 -16.26
N ARG A 86 4.01 11.11 -15.24
CA ARG A 86 3.93 11.50 -13.84
C ARG A 86 5.29 11.88 -13.24
N PHE A 87 6.36 11.76 -14.01
CA PHE A 87 7.70 12.18 -13.62
C PHE A 87 8.04 13.45 -14.39
N GLU A 88 8.26 14.55 -13.65
CA GLU A 88 8.57 15.85 -14.25
C GLU A 88 9.97 15.93 -14.89
N ARG A 89 10.81 14.89 -14.70
CA ARG A 89 12.14 14.79 -15.34
C ARG A 89 12.45 13.33 -15.67
N GLU A 90 12.83 13.08 -16.92
CA GLU A 90 13.61 11.89 -17.27
C GLU A 90 14.97 12.02 -16.57
N VAL A 91 15.36 10.98 -15.83
CA VAL A 91 16.70 10.84 -15.23
C VAL A 91 17.63 10.19 -16.24
#